data_AF-A0AAV5LIU5-F1
#
_entry.id   AF-A0AAV5LIU5-F1
#
_cell.length_a   1.000
_cell.length_b   1.000
_cell.length_c   1.000
_cell.angle_alpha   90.00
_cell.angle_beta   90.00
_cell.angle_gamma   90.00
#
_symmetry.space_group_name_H-M   'P 1'
#
loop_
_entity.id
_entity.type
_entity.pdbx_description
1 polymer ?
#
loop_
_entity_poly.entity_id
_entity_poly.type
_entity_poly.pdbx_seq_one_letter_code
_entity_poly.pdbx_strand_id
1 'polypeptide(L)'
;MSDEAKAFFCLSEELFDMILHKLPIKSLIVCTSVCKTWNSIIKSPSFVSSHLSHTISSYKENDTHLCLLRICSIDAAEYRFSLRFDDQDLIECTSLQFPYRAKYWCHVFGSCNGLVLLMNGKFGTLPDRLFLWNPIVRKSLIISEKDLSALFVAGLGFDSRANDYKVLTVSRIMHSDKALKFELYSLNANSWKQLDDVEAISHGSVVVVSRKMAFLNGVLHFVALRRRSRGRPPMYLILGFDLQGEVFHEIMLPDGIVHNYRHPTVHVCGESLAVVRFNRANNGMDSILEIWVMKEYAVEGSWTKLSNINISLGGCARVLGFRKNGHVLLSMNKGSAWLLRNRVGQMVSCDPMSQEIKDLKIHGNHYWFFFDSFVESLILLDKGNELSRYFEVESRYMTGTLSNATSSRNVMDFVHDDSSDEGSEDLGED
;
A
#
# COMPACT_ATOMS: atom_id res chain seq x y z
N MET A 1 -54.35 -12.26 20.11
CA MET A 1 -53.08 -12.88 20.53
C MET A 1 -52.80 -12.40 21.94
N SER A 2 -52.62 -13.31 22.90
CA SER A 2 -52.46 -12.96 24.32
C SER A 2 -51.11 -12.29 24.60
N ASP A 3 -51.04 -11.52 25.69
CA ASP A 3 -49.82 -10.82 26.10
C ASP A 3 -48.65 -11.75 26.48
N GLU A 4 -48.92 -13.03 26.70
CA GLU A 4 -47.89 -14.08 26.90
C GLU A 4 -46.98 -14.26 25.67
N ALA A 5 -47.46 -13.92 24.46
CA ALA A 5 -46.65 -13.96 23.25
C ALA A 5 -45.59 -12.82 23.17
N LYS A 6 -45.62 -11.84 24.09
CA LYS A 6 -44.59 -10.78 24.21
C LYS A 6 -43.41 -11.18 25.10
N ALA A 7 -43.51 -12.28 25.86
CA ALA A 7 -42.53 -12.66 26.88
C ALA A 7 -41.31 -13.43 26.32
N PHE A 8 -41.35 -13.91 25.07
CA PHE A 8 -40.21 -14.58 24.45
C PHE A 8 -39.24 -13.56 23.80
N PHE A 9 -38.04 -13.44 24.39
CA PHE A 9 -36.87 -12.67 23.90
C PHE A 9 -36.87 -11.13 24.01
N CYS A 10 -37.32 -10.56 25.14
CA CYS A 10 -36.80 -9.24 25.57
C CYS A 10 -35.41 -9.39 26.23
N LEU A 11 -34.39 -9.74 25.44
CA LEU A 11 -33.00 -9.48 25.84
C LEU A 11 -32.79 -7.96 25.90
N SER A 12 -32.03 -7.45 26.88
CA SER A 12 -31.68 -6.03 26.93
C SER A 12 -30.81 -5.63 25.74
N GLU A 13 -30.78 -4.35 25.39
CA GLU A 13 -29.89 -3.85 24.32
C GLU A 13 -28.41 -4.16 24.64
N GLU A 14 -28.02 -4.14 25.92
CA GLU A 14 -26.71 -4.55 26.42
C GLU A 14 -26.40 -6.03 26.09
N LEU A 15 -27.36 -6.94 26.30
CA LEU A 15 -27.16 -8.36 25.98
C LEU A 15 -27.07 -8.59 24.47
N PHE A 16 -27.83 -7.85 23.66
CA PHE A 16 -27.66 -7.87 22.21
C PHE A 16 -26.30 -7.33 21.79
N ASP A 17 -25.84 -6.22 22.35
CA ASP A 17 -24.52 -5.65 22.08
C ASP A 17 -23.38 -6.62 22.41
N MET A 18 -23.45 -7.29 23.58
CA MET A 18 -22.50 -8.35 23.97
C MET A 18 -22.50 -9.56 23.03
N ILE A 19 -23.67 -9.96 22.52
CA ILE A 19 -23.78 -11.07 21.56
C ILE A 19 -23.19 -10.65 20.20
N LEU A 20 -23.57 -9.47 19.71
CA LEU A 20 -23.12 -8.94 18.42
C LEU A 20 -21.59 -8.72 18.41
N HIS A 21 -20.99 -8.21 19.49
CA HIS A 21 -19.53 -8.05 19.60
C HIS A 21 -18.75 -9.36 19.39
N LYS A 22 -19.35 -10.52 19.69
CA LYS A 22 -18.71 -11.84 19.52
C LYS A 22 -18.91 -12.46 18.14
N LEU A 23 -19.73 -11.85 17.27
CA LEU A 23 -20.00 -12.40 15.94
C LEU A 23 -18.88 -12.07 14.93
N PRO A 24 -18.58 -12.98 13.99
CA PRO A 24 -17.75 -12.67 12.83
C PRO A 24 -18.36 -11.55 11.97
N ILE A 25 -17.50 -10.75 11.33
CA ILE A 25 -17.89 -9.58 10.54
C ILE A 25 -18.86 -9.93 9.41
N LYS A 26 -18.67 -11.06 8.75
CA LYS A 26 -19.57 -11.57 7.70
C LYS A 26 -20.99 -11.80 8.25
N SER A 27 -21.13 -12.29 9.48
CA SER A 27 -22.41 -12.45 10.17
C SER A 27 -23.00 -11.10 10.57
N LEU A 28 -22.17 -10.17 11.06
CA LEU A 28 -22.62 -8.81 11.45
C LEU A 28 -23.18 -8.01 10.27
N ILE A 29 -22.59 -8.12 9.09
CA ILE A 29 -23.13 -7.54 7.86
C ILE A 29 -24.57 -8.06 7.60
N VAL A 30 -24.81 -9.36 7.77
CA VAL A 30 -26.17 -9.94 7.64
C VAL A 30 -27.09 -9.45 8.76
N CYS A 31 -26.61 -9.36 10.00
CA CYS A 31 -27.37 -8.84 11.15
C CYS A 31 -27.89 -7.40 10.92
N THR A 32 -27.20 -6.56 10.14
CA THR A 32 -27.73 -5.22 9.78
C THR A 32 -29.03 -5.24 8.98
N SER A 33 -29.40 -6.38 8.38
CA SER A 33 -30.65 -6.55 7.64
C SER A 33 -31.80 -7.12 8.51
N VAL A 34 -31.54 -7.51 9.76
CA VAL A 34 -32.51 -8.21 10.62
C VAL A 34 -33.50 -7.23 11.27
N CYS A 35 -33.02 -6.17 11.92
CA CYS A 35 -33.87 -5.15 12.52
C CYS A 35 -33.17 -3.79 12.64
N LYS A 36 -33.96 -2.73 12.87
CA LYS A 36 -33.44 -1.35 13.00
C LYS A 36 -32.47 -1.17 14.17
N THR A 37 -32.75 -1.79 15.32
CA THR A 37 -31.92 -1.71 16.52
C THR A 37 -30.53 -2.30 16.28
N TRP A 38 -30.45 -3.54 15.76
CA TRP A 38 -29.17 -4.18 15.44
C TRP A 38 -28.40 -3.40 14.37
N ASN A 39 -29.07 -2.92 13.33
CA ASN A 39 -28.45 -2.03 12.33
C ASN A 39 -27.88 -0.75 12.94
N SER A 40 -28.53 -0.18 13.95
CA SER A 40 -28.06 1.02 14.66
C SER A 40 -26.86 0.73 15.55
N ILE A 41 -26.88 -0.39 16.31
CA ILE A 41 -25.76 -0.83 17.15
C ILE A 41 -24.53 -1.09 16.29
N ILE A 42 -24.65 -1.95 15.27
CA ILE A 42 -23.53 -2.42 14.43
C ILE A 42 -22.87 -1.28 13.63
N LYS A 43 -23.64 -0.23 13.28
CA LYS A 43 -23.11 0.97 12.58
C LYS A 43 -22.66 2.08 13.52
N SER A 44 -22.82 1.93 14.84
CA SER A 44 -22.33 2.94 15.78
C SER A 44 -20.78 2.99 15.75
N PRO A 45 -20.16 4.18 15.74
CA PRO A 45 -18.70 4.29 15.72
C PRO A 45 -18.01 3.56 16.88
N SER A 46 -18.64 3.55 18.06
CA SER A 46 -18.18 2.82 19.25
C SER A 46 -18.13 1.31 19.03
N PHE A 47 -19.20 0.72 18.49
CA PHE A 47 -19.23 -0.72 18.17
C PHE A 47 -18.18 -1.06 17.12
N VAL A 48 -18.07 -0.26 16.05
CA VAL A 48 -17.12 -0.51 14.96
C VAL A 48 -15.67 -0.45 15.44
N SER A 49 -15.29 0.56 16.24
CA SER A 49 -13.94 0.65 16.81
C SER A 49 -13.67 -0.47 17.82
N SER A 50 -14.61 -0.77 18.72
CA SER A 50 -14.50 -1.85 19.70
C SER A 50 -14.34 -3.23 19.05
N HIS A 51 -15.18 -3.54 18.06
CA HIS A 51 -15.12 -4.79 17.29
C HIS A 51 -13.82 -4.93 16.51
N LEU A 52 -13.30 -3.84 15.91
CA LEU A 52 -11.99 -3.83 15.26
C LEU A 52 -10.86 -4.14 16.25
N SER A 53 -10.83 -3.48 17.41
CA SER A 53 -9.83 -3.75 18.46
C SER A 53 -9.91 -5.19 18.95
N HIS A 54 -11.11 -5.73 19.19
CA HIS A 54 -11.32 -7.13 19.54
C HIS A 54 -10.84 -8.08 18.43
N THR A 55 -11.11 -7.76 17.16
CA THR A 55 -10.65 -8.55 16.00
C THR A 55 -9.12 -8.60 15.93
N ILE A 56 -8.45 -7.45 16.08
CA ILE A 56 -6.97 -7.37 16.10
C ILE A 56 -6.40 -8.20 17.25
N SER A 57 -6.96 -8.08 18.46
CA SER A 57 -6.50 -8.85 19.63
C SER A 57 -6.72 -10.35 19.44
N SER A 58 -7.89 -10.76 18.97
CA SER A 58 -8.22 -12.18 18.72
C SER A 58 -7.34 -12.81 17.64
N TYR A 59 -6.94 -12.05 16.61
CA TYR A 59 -5.98 -12.50 15.60
C TYR A 59 -4.59 -12.74 16.22
N LYS A 60 -4.13 -11.88 17.13
CA LYS A 60 -2.89 -12.08 17.88
C LYS A 60 -2.95 -13.29 18.81
N GLU A 61 -4.04 -13.43 19.59
CA GLU A 61 -4.25 -14.54 20.53
C GLU A 61 -4.32 -15.91 19.84
N ASN A 62 -4.94 -15.99 18.66
CA ASN A 62 -5.10 -17.23 17.89
C ASN A 62 -4.02 -17.44 16.81
N ASP A 63 -2.93 -16.67 16.82
CA ASP A 63 -1.87 -16.64 15.79
C ASP A 63 -2.41 -16.65 14.33
N THR A 64 -3.54 -16.00 14.14
CA THR A 64 -4.27 -15.93 12.87
C THR A 64 -3.91 -14.63 12.16
N HIS A 65 -3.11 -14.73 11.10
CA HIS A 65 -2.69 -13.57 10.32
C HIS A 65 -3.23 -13.70 8.90
N LEU A 66 -3.91 -12.66 8.46
CA LEU A 66 -4.44 -12.57 7.11
C LEU A 66 -3.61 -11.56 6.32
N CYS A 67 -3.44 -11.82 5.03
CA CYS A 67 -2.82 -10.90 4.10
C CYS A 67 -3.74 -10.59 2.92
N LEU A 68 -3.65 -9.35 2.45
CA LEU A 68 -4.27 -8.92 1.21
C LEU A 68 -3.28 -9.16 0.06
N LEU A 69 -3.57 -10.16 -0.77
CA LEU A 69 -2.84 -10.38 -2.00
C LEU A 69 -3.60 -9.77 -3.19
N ARG A 70 -2.90 -9.03 -4.05
CA ARG A 70 -3.38 -8.68 -5.38
C ARG A 70 -2.44 -9.22 -6.46
N ILE A 71 -3.03 -9.87 -7.45
CA ILE A 71 -2.38 -10.37 -8.66
C ILE A 71 -2.98 -9.62 -9.86
N CYS A 72 -2.18 -9.30 -10.88
CA CYS A 72 -2.67 -8.90 -12.19
C CYS A 72 -2.43 -10.03 -13.20
N SER A 73 -3.46 -10.42 -13.94
CA SER A 73 -3.39 -11.39 -15.02
C SER A 73 -2.46 -10.89 -16.14
N ILE A 74 -1.66 -11.80 -16.69
CA ILE A 74 -0.71 -11.50 -17.77
C ILE A 74 -1.45 -11.15 -19.06
N ASP A 75 -2.51 -11.90 -19.38
CA ASP A 75 -3.18 -11.87 -20.69
C ASP A 75 -4.39 -10.92 -20.73
N ALA A 76 -5.08 -10.76 -19.59
CA ALA A 76 -6.35 -10.02 -19.52
C ALA A 76 -6.24 -8.61 -18.90
N ALA A 77 -5.08 -8.25 -18.33
CA ALA A 77 -4.88 -7.06 -17.48
C ALA A 77 -5.86 -6.97 -16.28
N GLU A 78 -6.47 -8.10 -15.90
CA GLU A 78 -7.44 -8.19 -14.80
C GLU A 78 -6.78 -8.29 -13.44
N TYR A 79 -7.26 -7.50 -12.48
CA TYR A 79 -6.81 -7.52 -11.10
C TYR A 79 -7.67 -8.46 -10.25
N ARG A 80 -7.06 -9.54 -9.75
CA ARG A 80 -7.65 -10.40 -8.72
C ARG A 80 -7.13 -9.96 -7.35
N PHE A 81 -8.05 -9.65 -6.46
CA PHE A 81 -7.76 -9.45 -5.04
C PHE A 81 -8.22 -10.70 -4.28
N SER A 82 -7.44 -11.14 -3.31
CA SER A 82 -7.76 -12.30 -2.47
C SER A 82 -7.25 -12.08 -1.05
N LEU A 83 -8.04 -12.49 -0.08
CA LEU A 83 -7.66 -12.59 1.31
C LEU A 83 -7.10 -13.99 1.54
N ARG A 84 -5.91 -14.09 2.13
CA ARG A 84 -5.17 -15.34 2.32
C ARG A 84 -4.64 -15.44 3.75
N PHE A 85 -4.47 -16.65 4.26
CA PHE A 85 -3.74 -16.85 5.50
C PHE A 85 -2.24 -16.63 5.25
N ASP A 86 -1.52 -16.00 6.18
CA ASP A 86 -0.04 -15.98 6.13
C ASP A 86 0.54 -17.28 6.73
N ASP A 87 0.12 -18.40 6.16
CA ASP A 87 0.57 -19.77 6.45
C ASP A 87 1.67 -20.21 5.46
N GLN A 88 2.20 -21.42 5.59
CA GLN A 88 3.37 -21.86 4.80
C GLN A 88 3.21 -21.75 3.27
N ASP A 89 1.97 -21.71 2.74
CA ASP A 89 1.65 -21.74 1.30
C ASP A 89 0.83 -20.53 0.80
N LEU A 90 0.47 -19.60 1.69
CA LEU A 90 -0.47 -18.50 1.44
C LEU A 90 -1.83 -19.00 0.94
N ILE A 91 -2.48 -19.91 1.69
CA ILE A 91 -3.77 -20.50 1.30
C ILE A 91 -4.85 -19.42 1.14
N GLU A 92 -5.61 -19.48 0.04
CA GLU A 92 -6.68 -18.52 -0.24
C GLU A 92 -7.92 -18.78 0.64
N CYS A 93 -8.25 -17.81 1.49
CA CYS A 93 -9.42 -17.84 2.36
C CYS A 93 -10.67 -17.31 1.65
N THR A 94 -10.55 -16.22 0.89
CA THR A 94 -11.70 -15.59 0.21
C THR A 94 -11.23 -14.76 -0.99
N SER A 95 -11.81 -15.02 -2.17
CA SER A 95 -11.67 -14.13 -3.33
C SER A 95 -12.48 -12.84 -3.12
N LEU A 96 -11.87 -11.69 -3.37
CA LEU A 96 -12.44 -10.38 -3.10
C LEU A 96 -12.96 -9.74 -4.39
N GLN A 97 -14.24 -9.35 -4.39
CA GLN A 97 -14.86 -8.67 -5.52
C GLN A 97 -14.37 -7.22 -5.58
N PHE A 98 -13.48 -6.94 -6.54
CA PHE A 98 -13.04 -5.58 -6.82
C PHE A 98 -14.18 -4.79 -7.49
N PRO A 99 -14.54 -3.59 -7.00
CA PRO A 99 -15.71 -2.86 -7.51
C PRO A 99 -15.51 -2.18 -8.87
N TYR A 100 -14.34 -2.33 -9.52
CA TYR A 100 -14.01 -1.70 -10.81
C TYR A 100 -13.70 -2.74 -11.89
N ARG A 101 -13.93 -2.38 -13.16
CA ARG A 101 -13.82 -3.28 -14.33
C ARG A 101 -12.38 -3.44 -14.85
N ALA A 102 -12.11 -4.53 -15.57
CA ALA A 102 -10.82 -4.94 -16.18
C ALA A 102 -10.03 -3.91 -17.02
N LYS A 103 -10.58 -2.73 -17.35
CA LYS A 103 -9.93 -1.70 -18.21
C LYS A 103 -9.26 -0.56 -17.44
N TYR A 104 -9.21 -0.69 -16.13
CA TYR A 104 -8.84 0.33 -15.16
C TYR A 104 -7.54 -0.08 -14.48
N TRP A 105 -6.49 0.73 -14.58
CA TRP A 105 -5.21 0.41 -13.93
C TRP A 105 -5.32 0.69 -12.44
N CYS A 106 -4.80 -0.21 -11.62
CA CYS A 106 -4.93 -0.11 -10.17
C CYS A 106 -3.54 -0.06 -9.53
N HIS A 107 -3.32 0.93 -8.67
CA HIS A 107 -2.21 0.97 -7.74
C HIS A 107 -2.72 0.73 -6.31
N VAL A 108 -1.97 -0.03 -5.52
CA VAL A 108 -2.28 -0.31 -4.11
C VAL A 108 -1.13 0.25 -3.29
N PHE A 109 -1.41 1.26 -2.45
CA PHE A 109 -0.38 1.93 -1.65
C PHE A 109 -0.09 1.21 -0.33
N GLY A 110 -1.11 0.55 0.24
CA GLY A 110 -1.04 -0.17 1.51
C GLY A 110 -2.43 -0.48 2.07
N SER A 111 -2.47 -1.27 3.13
CA SER A 111 -3.66 -1.42 3.98
C SER A 111 -3.37 -1.03 5.43
N CYS A 112 -4.42 -0.59 6.13
CA CYS A 112 -4.38 -0.31 7.56
C CYS A 112 -5.75 -0.68 8.15
N ASN A 113 -5.77 -1.50 9.19
CA ASN A 113 -6.96 -1.81 10.00
C ASN A 113 -8.25 -2.07 9.18
N GLY A 114 -8.13 -2.85 8.11
CA GLY A 114 -9.23 -3.26 7.22
C GLY A 114 -9.62 -2.28 6.10
N LEU A 115 -9.00 -1.10 6.03
CA LEU A 115 -9.05 -0.24 4.85
C LEU A 115 -7.84 -0.48 3.94
N VAL A 116 -8.07 -0.36 2.64
CA VAL A 116 -7.06 -0.41 1.58
C VAL A 116 -7.03 0.93 0.88
N LEU A 117 -5.85 1.53 0.74
CA LEU A 117 -5.67 2.74 -0.06
C LEU A 117 -5.29 2.38 -1.49
N LEU A 118 -6.13 2.81 -2.42
CA LEU A 118 -6.03 2.52 -3.83
C LEU A 118 -5.98 3.80 -4.64
N MET A 119 -5.22 3.78 -5.73
CA MET A 119 -5.46 4.70 -6.84
C MET A 119 -5.90 3.90 -8.05
N ASN A 120 -6.86 4.45 -8.79
CA ASN A 120 -7.42 3.84 -9.97
C ASN A 120 -7.75 4.89 -11.02
N GLY A 121 -7.39 4.61 -12.28
CA GLY A 121 -7.82 5.40 -13.42
C GLY A 121 -7.84 4.58 -14.72
N LYS A 122 -8.27 5.23 -15.80
CA LYS A 122 -8.49 4.59 -17.10
C LYS A 122 -7.54 5.20 -18.11
N PHE A 123 -6.60 4.38 -18.60
CA PHE A 123 -5.52 4.78 -19.50
C PHE A 123 -6.00 5.78 -20.57
N GLY A 124 -5.44 6.99 -20.55
CA GLY A 124 -5.67 8.03 -21.56
C GLY A 124 -7.07 8.66 -21.60
N THR A 125 -7.87 8.65 -20.52
CA THR A 125 -9.24 9.24 -20.56
C THR A 125 -9.67 10.08 -19.37
N LEU A 126 -9.42 9.66 -18.13
CA LEU A 126 -9.87 10.36 -16.91
C LEU A 126 -8.70 10.48 -15.94
N PRO A 127 -8.64 11.55 -15.11
CA PRO A 127 -7.64 11.66 -14.07
C PRO A 127 -7.78 10.50 -13.08
N ASP A 128 -6.64 9.98 -12.63
CA ASP A 128 -6.61 8.94 -11.62
C ASP A 128 -7.23 9.47 -10.32
N ARG A 129 -7.94 8.61 -9.59
CA ARG A 129 -8.61 8.96 -8.33
C ARG A 129 -8.08 8.12 -7.18
N LEU A 130 -8.02 8.72 -5.98
CA LEU A 130 -7.71 8.00 -4.74
C LEU A 130 -8.99 7.52 -4.06
N PHE A 131 -8.95 6.29 -3.57
CA PHE A 131 -10.06 5.61 -2.93
C PHE A 131 -9.62 4.93 -1.64
N LEU A 132 -10.46 5.02 -0.61
CA LEU A 132 -10.45 4.08 0.50
C LEU A 132 -11.44 2.95 0.18
N TRP A 133 -11.00 1.70 0.30
CA TRP A 133 -11.81 0.52 0.04
C TRP A 133 -11.79 -0.42 1.25
N ASN A 134 -12.97 -0.79 1.74
CA ASN A 134 -13.12 -1.94 2.61
C ASN A 134 -13.66 -3.13 1.78
N PRO A 135 -12.83 -4.15 1.48
CA PRO A 135 -13.24 -5.30 0.69
C PRO A 135 -14.29 -6.18 1.39
N ILE A 136 -14.37 -6.16 2.73
CA ILE A 136 -15.21 -7.06 3.52
C ILE A 136 -16.66 -6.62 3.51
N VAL A 137 -16.92 -5.35 3.83
CA VAL A 137 -18.27 -4.75 3.70
C VAL A 137 -18.60 -4.36 2.26
N ARG A 138 -17.65 -4.53 1.33
CA ARG A 138 -17.75 -4.16 -0.11
C ARG A 138 -18.10 -2.69 -0.34
N LYS A 139 -17.49 -1.80 0.45
CA LYS A 139 -17.69 -0.35 0.38
C LYS A 139 -16.42 0.36 -0.06
N SER A 140 -16.58 1.44 -0.80
CA SER A 140 -15.49 2.37 -1.10
C SER A 140 -15.95 3.81 -1.05
N LEU A 141 -14.98 4.68 -0.79
CA LEU A 141 -15.12 6.13 -0.74
C LEU A 141 -14.07 6.74 -1.67
N ILE A 142 -14.51 7.61 -2.58
CA ILE A 142 -13.60 8.49 -3.35
C ILE A 142 -13.12 9.56 -2.36
N ILE A 143 -11.81 9.67 -2.17
CA ILE A 143 -11.24 10.70 -1.29
C ILE A 143 -10.60 11.85 -2.06
N SER A 144 -10.28 11.69 -3.35
CA SER A 144 -9.77 12.78 -4.20
C SER A 144 -10.41 12.78 -5.58
N GLU A 145 -10.83 13.97 -6.02
CA GLU A 145 -11.15 14.29 -7.42
C GLU A 145 -10.11 15.22 -8.08
N LYS A 146 -9.01 15.54 -7.37
CA LYS A 146 -7.90 16.36 -7.88
C LYS A 146 -7.13 15.59 -8.96
N ASP A 147 -6.43 16.30 -9.84
CA ASP A 147 -5.42 15.67 -10.70
C ASP A 147 -4.31 15.04 -9.84
N LEU A 148 -4.03 13.77 -10.09
CA LEU A 148 -3.01 12.97 -9.41
C LEU A 148 -1.79 12.67 -10.29
N SER A 149 -1.72 13.24 -11.50
CA SER A 149 -0.59 13.10 -12.43
C SER A 149 0.79 13.38 -11.80
N ALA A 150 0.84 14.24 -10.78
CA ALA A 150 2.04 14.64 -10.05
C ALA A 150 2.30 13.85 -8.75
N LEU A 151 1.51 12.82 -8.41
CA LEU A 151 1.62 12.05 -7.17
C LEU A 151 2.85 11.11 -7.19
N PHE A 152 3.77 11.29 -6.24
CA PHE A 152 4.92 10.39 -6.07
C PHE A 152 4.57 9.17 -5.21
N VAL A 153 3.91 9.42 -4.08
CA VAL A 153 3.59 8.39 -3.09
C VAL A 153 2.37 8.80 -2.26
N ALA A 154 1.61 7.82 -1.82
CA ALA A 154 0.62 7.97 -0.77
C ALA A 154 0.81 6.89 0.30
N GLY A 155 0.35 7.17 1.52
CA GLY A 155 0.34 6.23 2.64
C GLY A 155 -0.95 6.34 3.43
N LEU A 156 -1.44 5.21 3.90
CA LEU A 156 -2.62 5.10 4.77
C LEU A 156 -2.17 4.65 6.15
N GLY A 157 -2.61 5.36 7.18
CA GLY A 157 -2.40 4.96 8.56
C GLY A 157 -3.55 5.38 9.47
N PHE A 158 -3.43 5.02 10.74
CA PHE A 158 -4.47 5.22 11.74
C PHE A 158 -3.93 6.07 12.90
N ASP A 159 -4.57 7.22 13.11
CA ASP A 159 -4.39 8.06 14.29
C ASP A 159 -5.25 7.48 15.43
N SER A 160 -4.61 6.74 16.33
CA SER A 160 -5.27 6.10 17.48
C SER A 160 -5.76 7.09 18.54
N ARG A 161 -5.26 8.33 18.55
CA ARG A 161 -5.69 9.39 19.47
C ARG A 161 -6.96 10.07 18.98
N ALA A 162 -7.06 10.31 17.67
CA ALA A 162 -8.26 10.85 17.03
C ALA A 162 -9.29 9.78 16.63
N ASN A 163 -8.95 8.48 16.75
CA ASN A 163 -9.71 7.35 16.21
C ASN A 163 -10.06 7.58 14.72
N ASP A 164 -9.05 7.98 13.94
CA ASP A 164 -9.21 8.47 12.56
C ASP A 164 -8.27 7.77 11.59
N TYR A 165 -8.74 7.56 10.37
CA TYR A 165 -7.90 7.09 9.27
C TYR A 165 -7.39 8.30 8.51
N LYS A 166 -6.07 8.44 8.42
CA LYS A 166 -5.43 9.53 7.71
C LYS A 166 -4.68 9.02 6.49
N VAL A 167 -4.74 9.79 5.40
CA VAL A 167 -3.98 9.53 4.17
C VAL A 167 -3.04 10.70 3.92
N LEU A 168 -1.73 10.42 3.95
CA LEU A 168 -0.70 11.35 3.53
C LEU A 168 -0.43 11.14 2.04
N THR A 169 -0.42 12.22 1.26
CA THR A 169 0.06 12.22 -0.13
C THR A 169 1.27 13.13 -0.27
N VAL A 170 2.19 12.76 -1.16
CA VAL A 170 3.32 13.61 -1.56
C VAL A 170 3.35 13.73 -3.07
N SER A 171 3.27 14.95 -3.59
CA SER A 171 3.23 15.25 -5.02
C SER A 171 4.19 16.38 -5.40
N ARG A 172 4.48 16.52 -6.70
CA ARG A 172 5.24 17.68 -7.22
C ARG A 172 4.32 18.90 -7.30
N ILE A 173 4.79 20.06 -6.86
CA ILE A 173 4.12 21.32 -7.19
C ILE A 173 4.36 21.62 -8.67
N MET A 174 3.29 21.69 -9.47
CA MET A 174 3.39 22.05 -10.89
C MET A 174 4.05 23.42 -11.04
N HIS A 175 4.93 23.56 -12.04
CA HIS A 175 5.73 24.76 -12.30
C HIS A 175 6.78 25.10 -11.22
N SER A 176 7.10 24.18 -10.30
CA SER A 176 8.27 24.28 -9.40
C SER A 176 9.08 22.98 -9.40
N ASP A 177 10.30 23.04 -9.95
CA ASP A 177 11.18 21.85 -10.09
C ASP A 177 11.70 21.28 -8.76
N LYS A 178 11.46 21.97 -7.64
CA LYS A 178 12.07 21.65 -6.34
C LYS A 178 11.10 21.57 -5.16
N ALA A 179 9.84 21.98 -5.33
CA ALA A 179 8.87 22.00 -4.24
C ALA A 179 7.99 20.75 -4.25
N LEU A 180 8.01 20.03 -3.11
CA LEU A 180 7.10 18.94 -2.82
C LEU A 180 5.87 19.50 -2.10
N LYS A 181 4.68 19.03 -2.49
CA LYS A 181 3.44 19.28 -1.77
C LYS A 181 3.12 18.08 -0.89
N PHE A 182 2.77 18.33 0.35
CA PHE A 182 2.27 17.33 1.28
C PHE A 182 0.82 17.67 1.64
N GLU A 183 -0.09 16.72 1.46
CA GLU A 183 -1.50 16.89 1.85
C GLU A 183 -1.93 15.73 2.74
N LEU A 184 -2.70 16.04 3.78
CA LEU A 184 -3.23 15.09 4.74
C LEU A 184 -4.76 15.09 4.65
N TYR A 185 -5.33 13.93 4.33
CA TYR A 185 -6.77 13.67 4.41
C TYR A 185 -7.12 13.08 5.78
N SER A 186 -8.24 13.51 6.35
CA SER A 186 -8.90 12.90 7.50
C SER A 186 -10.21 12.25 7.05
N LEU A 187 -10.42 10.98 7.38
CA LEU A 187 -11.68 10.27 7.09
C LEU A 187 -12.83 10.78 7.96
N ASN A 188 -12.56 11.09 9.23
CA ASN A 188 -13.55 11.62 10.15
C ASN A 188 -14.02 13.03 9.76
N ALA A 189 -13.08 13.91 9.35
CA ALA A 189 -13.42 15.25 8.85
C ALA A 189 -13.80 15.28 7.36
N ASN A 190 -13.67 14.16 6.65
CA ASN A 190 -13.86 14.01 5.20
C ASN A 190 -13.26 15.16 4.36
N SER A 191 -12.04 15.59 4.70
CA SER A 191 -11.41 16.77 4.11
C SER A 191 -9.91 16.65 4.04
N TRP A 192 -9.31 17.38 3.10
CA TRP A 192 -7.86 17.55 2.95
C TRP A 192 -7.42 18.86 3.58
N LYS A 193 -6.25 18.84 4.22
CA LYS A 193 -5.44 20.03 4.48
C LYS A 193 -4.09 19.88 3.80
N GLN A 194 -3.51 20.99 3.40
CA GLN A 194 -2.09 21.05 3.07
C GLN A 194 -1.28 21.09 4.36
N LEU A 195 -0.06 20.54 4.35
CA LEU A 195 0.91 20.69 5.43
C LEU A 195 1.94 21.73 5.01
N ASP A 196 2.06 22.82 5.78
CA ASP A 196 2.87 23.97 5.38
C ASP A 196 4.28 23.97 5.99
N ASP A 197 4.53 23.23 7.08
CA ASP A 197 5.85 23.03 7.74
C ASP A 197 6.88 22.21 6.90
N VAL A 198 6.66 22.11 5.60
CA VAL A 198 7.46 21.34 4.64
C VAL A 198 8.79 22.02 4.31
N GLU A 199 8.91 23.33 4.50
CA GLU A 199 10.11 24.09 4.14
C GLU A 199 11.36 23.64 4.94
N ALA A 200 11.18 23.28 6.22
CA ALA A 200 12.26 22.80 7.09
C ALA A 200 12.84 21.45 6.66
N ILE A 201 12.01 20.54 6.15
CA ILE A 201 12.43 19.19 5.74
C ILE A 201 13.02 19.22 4.33
N SER A 202 12.40 20.00 3.45
CA SER A 202 12.68 19.98 2.02
C SER A 202 13.96 20.75 1.67
N HIS A 203 14.13 22.00 2.15
CA HIS A 203 15.20 22.92 1.74
C HIS A 203 15.50 22.93 0.22
N GLY A 204 14.48 22.65 -0.62
CA GLY A 204 14.62 22.44 -2.08
C GLY A 204 15.59 21.32 -2.51
N SER A 205 15.99 20.41 -1.61
CA SER A 205 17.06 19.43 -1.78
C SER A 205 16.60 17.97 -1.69
N VAL A 206 15.44 17.70 -1.10
CA VAL A 206 14.91 16.35 -0.88
C VAL A 206 14.04 15.88 -2.06
N VAL A 207 14.25 14.64 -2.49
CA VAL A 207 13.46 13.94 -3.54
C VAL A 207 12.85 12.68 -2.93
N VAL A 208 11.56 12.45 -3.11
CA VAL A 208 10.95 11.17 -2.71
C VAL A 208 11.26 10.10 -3.76
N VAL A 209 11.81 8.97 -3.31
CA VAL A 209 12.15 7.81 -4.17
C VAL A 209 11.26 6.58 -3.91
N SER A 210 10.46 6.62 -2.84
CA SER A 210 9.55 5.54 -2.46
C SER A 210 8.27 5.55 -3.28
N ARG A 211 7.74 4.36 -3.59
CA ARG A 211 6.40 4.18 -4.21
C ARG A 211 5.32 3.75 -3.21
N LYS A 212 5.69 3.44 -1.97
CA LYS A 212 4.79 3.10 -0.86
C LYS A 212 5.34 3.65 0.46
N MET A 213 4.47 3.81 1.46
CA MET A 213 4.87 4.13 2.84
C MET A 213 4.71 2.89 3.73
N ALA A 214 5.56 2.73 4.74
CA ALA A 214 5.43 1.73 5.79
C ALA A 214 4.77 2.36 7.02
N PHE A 215 3.58 1.89 7.41
CA PHE A 215 2.90 2.35 8.62
C PHE A 215 3.33 1.53 9.83
N LEU A 216 3.91 2.17 10.84
CA LEU A 216 4.33 1.55 12.10
C LEU A 216 4.20 2.56 13.24
N ASN A 217 3.72 2.14 14.41
CA ASN A 217 3.67 2.96 15.63
C ASN A 217 2.98 4.33 15.48
N GLY A 218 1.95 4.45 14.62
CA GLY A 218 1.27 5.71 14.35
C GLY A 218 1.95 6.62 13.32
N VAL A 219 3.07 6.17 12.75
CA VAL A 219 3.93 6.95 11.85
C VAL A 219 3.96 6.33 10.44
N LEU A 220 3.87 7.17 9.41
CA LEU A 220 4.06 6.81 8.01
C LEU A 220 5.52 7.05 7.57
N HIS A 221 6.22 5.98 7.21
CA HIS A 221 7.65 6.01 6.87
C HIS A 221 7.88 5.83 5.36
N PHE A 222 8.73 6.65 4.76
CA PHE A 222 9.14 6.50 3.36
C PHE A 222 10.58 6.98 3.14
N VAL A 223 11.30 6.29 2.25
CA VAL A 223 12.65 6.67 1.84
C VAL A 223 12.61 7.91 0.94
N ALA A 224 13.46 8.88 1.26
CA ALA A 224 13.77 10.04 0.46
C ALA A 224 15.29 10.18 0.23
N LEU A 225 15.68 10.92 -0.80
CA LEU A 225 17.05 11.22 -1.19
C LEU A 225 17.31 12.72 -0.98
N ARG A 226 18.19 13.08 -0.04
CA ARG A 226 18.68 14.44 0.15
C ARG A 226 19.89 14.71 -0.74
N ARG A 227 19.77 15.67 -1.66
CA ARG A 227 20.91 16.23 -2.39
C ARG A 227 21.74 17.10 -1.46
N ARG A 228 23.07 17.07 -1.60
CA ARG A 228 24.01 17.88 -0.82
C ARG A 228 24.66 18.94 -1.72
N SER A 229 25.38 19.89 -1.11
CA SER A 229 26.17 20.89 -1.83
C SER A 229 27.19 20.23 -2.77
N ARG A 230 27.59 20.96 -3.83
CA ARG A 230 28.51 20.47 -4.88
C ARG A 230 29.70 19.69 -4.29
N GLY A 231 29.96 18.50 -4.83
CA GLY A 231 31.07 17.62 -4.45
C GLY A 231 30.77 16.57 -3.38
N ARG A 232 29.59 16.56 -2.73
CA ARG A 232 29.20 15.47 -1.80
C ARG A 232 28.16 14.54 -2.44
N PRO A 233 28.26 13.20 -2.23
CA PRO A 233 27.24 12.28 -2.71
C PRO A 233 25.89 12.58 -2.06
N PRO A 234 24.77 12.30 -2.76
CA PRO A 234 23.45 12.41 -2.16
C PRO A 234 23.27 11.34 -1.08
N MET A 235 22.22 11.50 -0.28
CA MET A 235 22.07 10.79 0.99
C MET A 235 20.65 10.27 1.13
N TYR A 236 20.48 8.95 1.28
CA TYR A 236 19.17 8.38 1.59
C TYR A 236 18.87 8.50 3.09
N LEU A 237 17.65 8.90 3.41
CA LEU A 237 17.08 8.87 4.76
C LEU A 237 15.65 8.34 4.69
N ILE A 238 15.09 7.98 5.84
CA ILE A 238 13.65 7.79 6.00
C ILE A 238 13.06 9.10 6.54
N LEU A 239 12.00 9.56 5.89
CA LEU A 239 11.07 10.52 6.47
C LEU A 239 9.94 9.74 7.14
N GLY A 240 9.75 9.97 8.45
CA GLY A 240 8.60 9.51 9.20
C GLY A 240 7.65 10.68 9.43
N PHE A 241 6.35 10.48 9.17
CA PHE A 241 5.30 11.44 9.49
C PHE A 241 4.40 10.89 10.59
N ASP A 242 4.45 11.52 11.77
CA ASP A 242 3.60 11.18 12.92
C ASP A 242 2.17 11.64 12.65
N LEU A 243 1.21 10.72 12.65
CA LEU A 243 -0.19 11.04 12.39
C LEU A 243 -0.89 11.75 13.57
N GLN A 244 -0.40 11.59 14.80
CA GLN A 244 -0.97 12.23 15.99
C GLN A 244 -0.40 13.63 16.20
N GLY A 245 0.93 13.77 16.11
CA GLY A 245 1.63 15.04 16.22
C GLY A 245 1.54 15.89 14.96
N GLU A 246 1.28 15.26 13.81
CA GLU A 246 1.30 15.87 12.46
C GLU A 246 2.64 16.52 12.12
N VAL A 247 3.72 15.96 12.67
CA VAL A 247 5.11 16.40 12.48
C VAL A 247 5.93 15.35 11.74
N PHE A 248 6.88 15.83 10.95
CA PHE A 248 7.89 14.96 10.34
C PHE A 248 9.11 14.81 11.24
N HIS A 249 9.74 13.65 11.14
CA HIS A 249 11.06 13.37 11.70
C HIS A 249 11.91 12.61 10.68
N GLU A 250 13.22 12.72 10.86
CA GLU A 250 14.19 12.08 9.98
C GLU A 250 14.85 10.92 10.72
N ILE A 251 15.02 9.80 10.02
CA ILE A 251 15.76 8.65 10.51
C ILE A 251 16.87 8.36 9.51
N MET A 252 18.12 8.49 9.94
CA MET A 252 19.26 8.18 9.10
C MET A 252 19.32 6.69 8.77
N LEU A 253 19.74 6.37 7.54
CA LEU A 253 20.04 5.00 7.14
C LEU A 253 21.47 4.62 7.54
N PRO A 254 21.76 3.32 7.77
CA PRO A 254 23.11 2.87 8.08
C PRO A 254 24.08 3.12 6.92
N ASP A 255 25.36 3.33 7.24
CA ASP A 255 26.41 3.78 6.31
C ASP A 255 26.53 2.92 5.04
N GLY A 256 26.29 1.60 5.14
CA GLY A 256 26.31 0.68 3.99
C GLY A 256 25.21 0.94 2.94
N ILE A 257 24.17 1.71 3.28
CA ILE A 257 23.04 2.06 2.41
C ILE A 257 23.01 3.55 2.05
N VAL A 258 23.39 4.41 2.98
CA VAL A 258 23.12 5.87 2.94
C VAL A 258 23.65 6.60 1.69
N HIS A 259 24.76 6.15 1.10
CA HIS A 259 25.44 6.80 -0.05
C HIS A 259 25.47 5.98 -1.36
N ASN A 260 24.46 5.12 -1.59
CA ASN A 260 24.45 4.25 -2.77
C ASN A 260 23.72 4.86 -4.00
N TYR A 261 23.89 4.26 -5.18
CA TYR A 261 23.17 4.66 -6.39
C TYR A 261 21.78 4.00 -6.51
N ARG A 262 21.57 2.82 -5.93
CA ARG A 262 20.28 2.11 -5.99
C ARG A 262 19.36 2.48 -4.82
N HIS A 263 18.13 2.88 -5.14
CA HIS A 263 17.11 3.27 -4.16
C HIS A 263 16.78 2.12 -3.20
N PRO A 264 16.94 2.30 -1.88
CA PRO A 264 16.43 1.36 -0.90
C PRO A 264 14.92 1.54 -0.74
N THR A 265 14.24 0.54 -0.16
CA THR A 265 12.81 0.60 0.19
C THR A 265 12.59 0.26 1.65
N VAL A 266 11.63 0.91 2.29
CA VAL A 266 11.24 0.69 3.69
C VAL A 266 10.00 -0.20 3.78
N HIS A 267 10.00 -1.10 4.76
CA HIS A 267 8.93 -2.06 5.04
C HIS A 267 8.82 -2.24 6.56
N VAL A 268 7.71 -2.84 7.01
CA VAL A 268 7.59 -3.36 8.38
C VAL A 268 8.05 -4.82 8.38
N CYS A 269 8.80 -5.22 9.41
CA CYS A 269 9.26 -6.59 9.66
C CYS A 269 9.00 -6.94 11.13
N GLY A 270 7.93 -7.68 11.40
CA GLY A 270 7.42 -7.85 12.76
C GLY A 270 6.97 -6.50 13.32
N GLU A 271 7.55 -6.09 14.44
CA GLU A 271 7.29 -4.78 15.08
C GLU A 271 8.40 -3.75 14.80
N SER A 272 9.34 -4.06 13.90
CA SER A 272 10.49 -3.22 13.53
C SER A 272 10.38 -2.63 12.12
N LEU A 273 11.06 -1.51 11.88
CA LEU A 273 11.33 -1.04 10.52
C LEU A 273 12.44 -1.88 9.89
N ALA A 274 12.24 -2.25 8.63
CA ALA A 274 13.24 -2.89 7.78
C ALA A 274 13.52 -2.05 6.54
N VAL A 275 14.79 -1.97 6.15
CA VAL A 275 15.25 -1.34 4.92
C VAL A 275 15.93 -2.38 4.06
N VAL A 276 15.52 -2.45 2.81
CA VAL A 276 15.98 -3.47 1.86
C VAL A 276 16.47 -2.84 0.56
N ARG A 277 17.58 -3.36 0.03
CA ARG A 277 18.21 -2.90 -1.23
C ARG A 277 18.73 -4.10 -2.02
N PHE A 278 18.54 -4.08 -3.35
CA PHE A 278 19.25 -4.98 -4.25
C PHE A 278 20.58 -4.36 -4.70
N ASN A 279 21.70 -4.93 -4.30
CA ASN A 279 23.02 -4.61 -4.83
C ASN A 279 23.34 -5.47 -6.08
N ARG A 280 24.29 -5.07 -6.94
CA ARG A 280 24.83 -6.00 -7.95
C ARG A 280 25.81 -6.95 -7.26
N ALA A 281 25.78 -8.23 -7.60
CA ALA A 281 26.86 -9.14 -7.25
C ALA A 281 28.09 -8.88 -8.14
N ASN A 282 29.27 -9.31 -7.67
CA ASN A 282 30.55 -9.11 -8.38
C ASN A 282 30.60 -9.80 -9.75
N ASN A 283 29.71 -10.78 -10.02
CA ASN A 283 29.60 -11.47 -11.31
C ASN A 283 28.69 -10.75 -12.32
N GLY A 284 28.10 -9.60 -11.97
CA GLY A 284 27.27 -8.77 -12.84
C GLY A 284 25.87 -9.30 -13.16
N MET A 285 25.63 -10.62 -13.08
CA MET A 285 24.33 -11.24 -13.36
C MET A 285 23.42 -11.38 -12.13
N ASP A 286 23.99 -11.64 -10.96
CA ASP A 286 23.19 -11.84 -9.75
C ASP A 286 22.93 -10.53 -9.00
N SER A 287 21.87 -10.52 -8.18
CA SER A 287 21.61 -9.41 -7.25
C SER A 287 21.64 -9.90 -5.81
N ILE A 288 22.32 -9.13 -4.95
CA ILE A 288 22.37 -9.40 -3.50
C ILE A 288 21.30 -8.55 -2.84
N LEU A 289 20.31 -9.17 -2.20
CA LEU A 289 19.34 -8.48 -1.38
C LEU A 289 19.92 -8.26 0.02
N GLU A 290 20.28 -7.02 0.32
CA GLU A 290 20.72 -6.61 1.65
C GLU A 290 19.51 -6.18 2.47
N ILE A 291 19.41 -6.73 3.69
CA ILE A 291 18.31 -6.47 4.62
C ILE A 291 18.88 -5.92 5.92
N TRP A 292 18.38 -4.76 6.33
CA TRP A 292 18.71 -4.12 7.60
C TRP A 292 17.44 -3.93 8.42
N VAL A 293 17.51 -4.17 9.72
CA VAL A 293 16.38 -4.04 10.66
C VAL A 293 16.81 -3.15 11.82
N MET A 294 15.97 -2.16 12.12
CA MET A 294 16.10 -1.27 13.26
C MET A 294 15.57 -1.98 14.51
N LYS A 295 16.45 -2.31 15.46
CA LYS A 295 16.09 -3.07 16.66
C LYS A 295 15.31 -2.24 17.67
N GLU A 296 15.64 -0.95 17.79
CA GLU A 296 14.98 0.00 18.68
C GLU A 296 14.42 1.15 17.84
N TYR A 297 13.11 1.38 17.93
CA TYR A 297 12.42 2.32 17.07
C TYR A 297 12.98 3.75 17.19
N ALA A 298 13.29 4.38 16.05
CA ALA A 298 13.92 5.69 15.91
C ALA A 298 15.33 5.84 16.56
N VAL A 299 15.99 4.76 16.96
CA VAL A 299 17.37 4.79 17.48
C VAL A 299 18.35 4.43 16.36
N GLU A 300 19.08 5.41 15.83
CA GLU A 300 19.98 5.24 14.67
C GLU A 300 21.06 4.17 14.89
N GLY A 301 21.64 4.10 16.09
CA GLY A 301 22.64 3.10 16.46
C GLY A 301 22.11 1.66 16.55
N SER A 302 20.78 1.45 16.47
CA SER A 302 20.15 0.13 16.55
C SER A 302 19.96 -0.57 15.20
N TRP A 303 20.40 0.05 14.09
CA TRP A 303 20.39 -0.58 12.78
C TRP A 303 21.33 -1.79 12.74
N THR A 304 20.75 -2.97 12.51
CA THR A 304 21.50 -4.22 12.36
C THR A 304 21.29 -4.80 10.97
N LYS A 305 22.36 -5.27 10.32
CA LYS A 305 22.24 -6.06 9.09
C LYS A 305 21.70 -7.44 9.48
N LEU A 306 20.51 -7.77 8.99
CA LEU A 306 19.87 -9.06 9.23
C LEU A 306 20.46 -10.15 8.32
N SER A 307 20.55 -9.87 7.01
CA SER A 307 21.05 -10.83 6.03
C SER A 307 21.47 -10.17 4.72
N ASN A 308 22.27 -10.91 3.95
CA ASN A 308 22.58 -10.68 2.54
C ASN A 308 22.14 -11.96 1.78
N ILE A 309 21.10 -11.87 0.95
CA ILE A 309 20.55 -13.02 0.23
C ILE A 309 20.99 -12.96 -1.23
N ASN A 310 21.68 -13.99 -1.72
CA ASN A 310 22.05 -14.10 -3.13
C ASN A 310 20.82 -14.51 -3.96
N ILE A 311 20.42 -13.67 -4.92
CA ILE A 311 19.27 -13.93 -5.79
C ILE A 311 19.78 -14.10 -7.21
N SER A 312 20.03 -15.37 -7.55
CA SER A 312 20.71 -15.81 -8.77
C SER A 312 19.75 -16.48 -9.75
N LEU A 313 18.82 -15.69 -10.31
CA LEU A 313 17.72 -16.19 -11.17
C LEU A 313 17.53 -15.41 -12.48
N GLY A 314 18.52 -14.61 -12.90
CA GLY A 314 18.59 -14.03 -14.27
C GLY A 314 17.58 -12.93 -14.64
N GLY A 315 16.77 -12.45 -13.68
CA GLY A 315 15.71 -11.46 -13.91
C GLY A 315 15.54 -10.48 -12.75
N CYS A 316 14.77 -9.41 -13.00
CA CYS A 316 14.51 -8.37 -12.00
C CYS A 316 13.66 -8.87 -10.82
N ALA A 317 14.01 -8.41 -9.62
CA ALA A 317 13.38 -8.77 -8.35
C ALA A 317 12.81 -7.53 -7.64
N ARG A 318 11.72 -7.70 -6.90
CA ARG A 318 11.11 -6.65 -6.06
C ARG A 318 10.60 -7.21 -4.75
N VAL A 319 10.98 -6.58 -3.63
CA VAL A 319 10.40 -6.90 -2.31
C VAL A 319 8.97 -6.38 -2.23
N LEU A 320 8.05 -7.28 -1.87
CA LEU A 320 6.64 -6.95 -1.65
C LEU A 320 6.42 -6.51 -0.19
N GLY A 321 6.95 -7.29 0.74
CA GLY A 321 6.91 -7.05 2.19
C GLY A 321 7.56 -8.20 2.96
N PHE A 322 7.41 -8.17 4.28
CA PHE A 322 7.77 -9.29 5.17
C PHE A 322 6.51 -10.03 5.60
N ARG A 323 6.67 -11.32 5.86
CA ARG A 323 5.63 -12.24 6.33
C ARG A 323 5.69 -12.39 7.85
N LYS A 324 4.64 -12.94 8.48
CA LYS A 324 4.57 -13.14 9.93
C LYS A 324 5.73 -13.95 10.50
N ASN A 325 6.26 -14.89 9.72
CA ASN A 325 7.38 -15.75 10.09
C ASN A 325 8.76 -15.12 9.81
N GLY A 326 8.81 -13.82 9.50
CA GLY A 326 10.04 -13.10 9.16
C GLY A 326 10.55 -13.32 7.74
N HIS A 327 9.93 -14.20 6.94
CA HIS A 327 10.36 -14.43 5.57
C HIS A 327 10.08 -13.20 4.69
N VAL A 328 10.99 -12.91 3.76
CA VAL A 328 10.80 -11.85 2.76
C VAL A 328 9.99 -12.40 1.60
N LEU A 329 8.96 -11.66 1.20
CA LEU A 329 8.16 -11.98 0.03
C LEU A 329 8.67 -11.20 -1.18
N LEU A 330 9.05 -11.92 -2.23
CA LEU A 330 9.65 -11.37 -3.45
C LEU A 330 8.77 -11.65 -4.66
N SER A 331 8.65 -10.65 -5.54
CA SER A 331 8.26 -10.89 -6.93
C SER A 331 9.52 -10.98 -7.79
N MET A 332 9.61 -12.06 -8.57
CA MET A 332 10.73 -12.38 -9.45
C MET A 332 10.23 -12.49 -10.89
N ASN A 333 10.86 -11.80 -11.85
CA ASN A 333 10.61 -12.03 -13.27
C ASN A 333 11.31 -13.33 -13.73
N LYS A 334 10.60 -14.20 -14.47
CA LYS A 334 11.15 -15.45 -15.05
C LYS A 334 11.85 -15.24 -16.41
N GLY A 335 11.74 -14.07 -17.02
CA GLY A 335 12.43 -13.72 -18.26
C GLY A 335 13.83 -13.17 -18.03
N SER A 336 14.71 -13.33 -19.03
CA SER A 336 15.98 -12.60 -19.08
C SER A 336 15.71 -11.10 -19.05
N ALA A 337 16.44 -10.37 -18.20
CA ALA A 337 16.18 -8.95 -17.92
C ALA A 337 16.11 -8.04 -19.16
N TRP A 338 16.75 -8.44 -20.26
CA TRP A 338 16.80 -7.73 -21.54
C TRP A 338 15.52 -7.85 -22.38
N LEU A 339 14.67 -8.86 -22.15
CA LEU A 339 13.42 -9.03 -22.90
C LEU A 339 12.25 -8.37 -22.15
N LEU A 340 12.15 -7.03 -22.28
CA LEU A 340 11.08 -6.18 -21.73
C LEU A 340 9.63 -6.62 -22.07
N ARG A 341 9.47 -7.57 -23.00
CA ARG A 341 8.20 -8.20 -23.37
C ARG A 341 7.74 -9.29 -22.39
N ASN A 342 8.64 -9.97 -21.67
CA ASN A 342 8.24 -10.98 -20.71
C ASN A 342 7.91 -10.34 -19.35
N ARG A 343 6.60 -10.28 -19.03
CA ARG A 343 6.08 -9.71 -17.79
C ARG A 343 5.74 -10.77 -16.73
N VAL A 344 5.97 -12.06 -17.02
CA VAL A 344 5.61 -13.20 -16.15
C VAL A 344 6.47 -13.19 -14.89
N GLY A 345 5.83 -12.79 -13.79
CA GLY A 345 6.36 -12.90 -12.45
C GLY A 345 5.93 -14.17 -11.75
N GLN A 346 6.84 -14.75 -10.97
CA GLN A 346 6.52 -15.66 -9.87
C GLN A 346 6.63 -14.92 -8.53
N MET A 347 5.93 -15.42 -7.53
CA MET A 347 6.11 -15.00 -6.14
C MET A 347 6.88 -16.08 -5.37
N VAL A 348 7.93 -15.66 -4.66
CA VAL A 348 8.75 -16.56 -3.82
C VAL A 348 8.83 -16.01 -2.40
N SER A 349 8.87 -16.92 -1.43
CA SER A 349 9.13 -16.62 -0.03
C SER A 349 10.57 -17.01 0.28
N CYS A 350 11.38 -16.09 0.78
CA CYS A 350 12.75 -16.37 1.19
C CYS A 350 12.93 -16.21 2.69
N ASP A 351 13.54 -17.18 3.36
CA ASP A 351 13.99 -17.05 4.74
C ASP A 351 15.33 -16.28 4.78
N PRO A 352 15.43 -15.10 5.43
CA PRO A 352 16.69 -14.38 5.57
C PRO A 352 17.79 -15.15 6.29
N MET A 353 17.44 -16.11 7.17
CA MET A 353 18.39 -16.79 8.04
C MET A 353 19.03 -18.00 7.36
N SER A 354 18.23 -18.91 6.78
CA SER A 354 18.74 -20.05 6.01
C SER A 354 19.09 -19.72 4.55
N GLN A 355 18.61 -18.58 4.03
CA GLN A 355 18.62 -18.21 2.60
C GLN A 355 17.84 -19.16 1.69
N GLU A 356 17.00 -20.04 2.25
CA GLU A 356 16.11 -20.90 1.45
C GLU A 356 15.08 -20.05 0.69
N ILE A 357 14.85 -20.38 -0.60
CA ILE A 357 13.87 -19.72 -1.46
C ILE A 357 12.77 -20.73 -1.85
N LYS A 358 11.57 -20.57 -1.28
CA LYS A 358 10.39 -21.36 -1.62
C LYS A 358 9.56 -20.68 -2.71
N ASP A 359 9.34 -21.37 -3.83
CA ASP A 359 8.37 -20.98 -4.85
C ASP A 359 6.94 -21.25 -4.38
N LEU A 360 6.14 -20.19 -4.24
CA LEU A 360 4.75 -20.26 -3.76
C LEU A 360 3.75 -20.65 -4.86
N LYS A 361 4.21 -20.90 -6.09
CA LYS A 361 3.40 -21.23 -7.28
C LYS A 361 2.38 -20.16 -7.69
N ILE A 362 2.42 -18.99 -7.06
CA ILE A 362 1.62 -17.82 -7.38
C ILE A 362 2.28 -17.08 -8.56
N HIS A 363 1.54 -16.95 -9.67
CA HIS A 363 2.01 -16.36 -10.93
C HIS A 363 1.11 -15.20 -11.37
N GLY A 364 1.68 -14.26 -12.12
CA GLY A 364 0.99 -13.06 -12.59
C GLY A 364 1.98 -12.04 -13.16
N ASN A 365 1.58 -10.78 -13.32
CA ASN A 365 2.49 -9.74 -13.79
C ASN A 365 3.40 -9.21 -12.66
N HIS A 366 4.72 -9.32 -12.84
CA HIS A 366 5.70 -9.00 -11.77
C HIS A 366 5.63 -7.55 -11.25
N TYR A 367 5.30 -6.59 -12.13
CA TYR A 367 5.15 -5.19 -11.73
C TYR A 367 3.93 -4.94 -10.83
N TRP A 368 2.91 -5.82 -10.90
CA TRP A 368 1.60 -5.59 -10.29
C TRP A 368 1.24 -6.54 -9.15
N PHE A 369 2.16 -7.37 -8.67
CA PHE A 369 1.96 -8.01 -7.36
C PHE A 369 1.94 -6.97 -6.23
N PHE A 370 0.96 -7.11 -5.34
CA PHE A 370 0.91 -6.41 -4.05
C PHE A 370 0.59 -7.43 -2.96
N PHE A 371 1.24 -7.25 -1.80
CA PHE A 371 1.04 -8.02 -0.58
C PHE A 371 1.15 -7.05 0.58
N ASP A 372 0.26 -7.16 1.55
CA ASP A 372 0.31 -6.48 2.84
C ASP A 372 -0.49 -7.27 3.88
N SER A 373 -0.21 -7.02 5.15
CA SER A 373 -1.01 -7.53 6.27
C SER A 373 -2.42 -6.93 6.23
N PHE A 374 -3.43 -7.73 6.59
CA PHE A 374 -4.82 -7.31 6.55
C PHE A 374 -5.61 -7.84 7.75
N VAL A 375 -6.55 -7.02 8.23
CA VAL A 375 -7.48 -7.37 9.31
C VAL A 375 -8.89 -7.08 8.81
N GLU A 376 -9.83 -8.00 8.96
CA GLU A 376 -11.23 -7.73 8.59
C GLU A 376 -11.80 -6.61 9.48
N SER A 377 -12.60 -5.68 8.93
CA SER A 377 -13.24 -4.61 9.72
C SER A 377 -14.61 -4.20 9.18
N LEU A 378 -15.41 -3.54 10.03
CA LEU A 378 -16.73 -2.95 9.70
C LEU A 378 -16.65 -1.49 9.22
N ILE A 379 -15.45 -0.95 9.01
CA ILE A 379 -15.24 0.47 8.64
C ILE A 379 -15.86 0.76 7.27
N LEU A 380 -16.46 1.94 7.08
CA LEU A 380 -17.24 2.37 5.90
C LEU A 380 -18.59 1.65 5.70
N LEU A 381 -19.08 0.83 6.64
CA LEU A 381 -20.38 0.15 6.53
C LEU A 381 -21.58 1.11 6.44
N ASP A 382 -21.47 2.27 7.07
CA ASP A 382 -22.39 3.42 6.98
C ASP A 382 -21.97 4.41 5.88
N LYS A 383 -20.68 4.71 5.77
CA LYS A 383 -20.07 5.68 4.84
C LYS A 383 -19.59 5.02 3.55
N GLY A 384 -20.49 4.76 2.61
CA GLY A 384 -20.10 4.41 1.25
C GLY A 384 -21.25 4.05 0.34
N ASN A 385 -21.40 4.77 -0.78
CA ASN A 385 -22.02 4.36 -2.05
C ASN A 385 -22.09 5.52 -3.07
N GLU A 386 -21.05 6.37 -3.20
CA GLU A 386 -21.05 7.43 -4.24
C GLU A 386 -20.75 6.90 -5.67
N LEU A 387 -20.52 5.60 -5.81
CA LEU A 387 -20.18 4.95 -7.10
C LEU A 387 -21.28 5.10 -8.17
N SER A 388 -22.55 5.25 -7.80
CA SER A 388 -23.64 5.45 -8.78
C SER A 388 -23.43 6.73 -9.60
N ARG A 389 -23.05 7.83 -8.94
CA ARG A 389 -22.75 9.12 -9.60
C ARG A 389 -21.59 8.99 -10.60
N TYR A 390 -20.54 8.25 -10.26
CA TYR A 390 -19.38 8.09 -11.15
C TYR A 390 -19.75 7.40 -12.47
N PHE A 391 -20.51 6.30 -12.43
CA PHE A 391 -20.93 5.59 -13.63
C PHE A 391 -22.05 6.31 -14.40
N GLU A 392 -22.92 7.06 -13.72
CA GLU A 392 -23.85 7.98 -14.39
C GLU A 392 -23.09 9.06 -15.19
N VAL A 393 -22.04 9.65 -14.60
CA VAL A 393 -21.18 10.63 -15.29
C VAL A 393 -20.42 9.97 -16.45
N GLU A 394 -19.80 8.79 -16.26
CA GLU A 394 -19.11 8.07 -17.36
C GLU A 394 -20.09 7.76 -18.53
N SER A 395 -21.34 7.36 -18.24
CA SER A 395 -22.33 7.10 -19.29
C SER A 395 -22.72 8.37 -20.08
N ARG A 396 -22.86 9.53 -19.42
CA ARG A 396 -23.14 10.82 -20.07
C ARG A 396 -21.97 11.31 -20.94
N TYR A 397 -20.73 11.14 -20.47
CA TYR A 397 -19.54 11.46 -21.28
C TYR A 397 -19.42 10.57 -22.52
N MET A 398 -19.71 9.27 -22.39
CA MET A 398 -19.71 8.32 -23.51
C MET A 398 -20.81 8.63 -24.53
N THR A 399 -22.03 8.97 -24.11
CA THR A 399 -23.10 9.37 -25.05
C THR A 399 -22.83 10.72 -25.72
N GLY A 400 -22.17 11.65 -25.04
CA GLY A 400 -21.78 12.96 -25.60
C GLY A 400 -20.57 12.92 -26.55
N THR A 401 -19.72 11.89 -26.48
CA THR A 401 -18.58 11.71 -27.39
C THR A 401 -18.90 10.83 -28.59
N LEU A 402 -19.86 9.89 -28.47
CA LEU A 402 -20.32 9.05 -29.58
C LEU A 402 -21.01 9.84 -30.71
N SER A 403 -21.40 11.10 -30.51
CA SER A 403 -21.88 11.97 -31.59
C SER A 403 -20.76 12.62 -32.42
N ASN A 404 -19.50 12.61 -31.95
CA ASN A 404 -18.44 13.50 -32.45
C ASN A 404 -17.04 12.83 -32.60
N ALA A 405 -16.95 11.53 -32.94
CA ALA A 405 -15.65 10.93 -33.30
C ALA A 405 -15.75 9.71 -34.25
N THR A 406 -15.44 9.92 -35.53
CA THR A 406 -14.99 8.87 -36.46
C THR A 406 -13.51 9.04 -36.77
N SER A 407 -12.75 7.93 -36.77
CA SER A 407 -11.27 7.83 -36.91
C SER A 407 -10.48 8.45 -35.74
N SER A 408 -9.45 7.80 -35.17
CA SER A 408 -8.29 7.18 -35.82
C SER A 408 -7.59 6.15 -34.89
N ARG A 409 -6.51 5.50 -35.36
CA ARG A 409 -5.79 4.41 -34.68
C ARG A 409 -4.45 4.86 -34.08
N ASN A 410 -3.98 4.09 -33.09
CA ASN A 410 -2.60 3.94 -32.62
C ASN A 410 -1.90 5.16 -31.98
N VAL A 411 -1.75 5.11 -30.64
CA VAL A 411 -0.49 5.50 -29.97
C VAL A 411 -0.25 4.55 -28.77
N MET A 412 0.90 3.89 -28.75
CA MET A 412 1.49 3.28 -27.56
C MET A 412 3.01 3.33 -27.73
N ASP A 413 3.67 4.26 -27.02
CA ASP A 413 5.07 4.22 -26.60
C ASP A 413 5.37 5.48 -25.74
N PHE A 414 6.54 5.50 -25.08
CA PHE A 414 7.03 6.49 -24.09
C PHE A 414 6.35 6.43 -22.69
N VAL A 415 7.01 6.64 -21.54
CA VAL A 415 8.41 7.01 -21.19
C VAL A 415 8.67 6.59 -19.70
N HIS A 416 9.87 6.41 -19.10
CA HIS A 416 11.30 6.52 -19.48
C HIS A 416 12.08 5.35 -18.82
N ASP A 417 13.37 5.21 -19.14
CA ASP A 417 14.43 4.63 -18.30
C ASP A 417 15.52 5.70 -18.16
N ASP A 418 16.10 5.90 -16.97
CA ASP A 418 17.12 6.94 -16.72
C ASP A 418 18.37 6.30 -16.09
N SER A 419 19.28 5.88 -16.96
CA SER A 419 20.68 5.57 -16.62
C SER A 419 21.60 6.58 -17.32
N SER A 420 22.13 7.54 -16.58
CA SER A 420 23.11 8.50 -17.07
C SER A 420 24.53 8.02 -16.78
N ASP A 421 25.20 7.47 -17.80
CA ASP A 421 26.66 7.34 -17.85
C ASP A 421 27.25 8.60 -18.49
N GLU A 422 28.15 9.27 -17.77
CA GLU A 422 29.18 10.20 -18.26
C GLU A 422 30.37 10.04 -17.30
N GLY A 423 31.64 9.98 -17.72
CA GLY A 423 32.22 9.89 -19.05
C GLY A 423 33.74 9.90 -18.87
N SER A 424 34.47 8.93 -19.44
CA SER A 424 35.93 8.86 -19.33
C SER A 424 36.58 9.58 -20.51
N GLU A 425 37.25 10.70 -20.25
CA GLU A 425 38.13 11.34 -21.24
C GLU A 425 39.44 10.56 -21.34
N ASP A 426 39.73 10.03 -22.53
CA ASP A 426 41.02 9.47 -22.90
C ASP A 426 41.96 10.61 -23.27
N LEU A 427 43.18 10.62 -22.71
CA LEU A 427 44.22 11.58 -23.10
C LEU A 427 45.00 11.02 -24.28
N GLY A 428 44.96 11.74 -25.41
CA GLY A 428 45.82 11.48 -26.56
C GLY A 428 47.30 11.81 -26.28
N GLU A 429 48.18 11.12 -26.99
CA GLU A 429 49.64 11.18 -26.88
C GLU A 429 50.22 12.54 -27.33
N ASP A 430 51.22 13.03 -26.60
CA ASP A 430 52.53 13.52 -27.09
C ASP A 430 53.55 13.52 -25.92
#